data_AF-A0A0F5YIW6-F1
#
_entry.id   AF-A0A0F5YIW6-F1
#
_cell.length_a   1.000
_cell.length_b   1.000
_cell.length_c   1.000
_cell.angle_alpha   90.00
_cell.angle_beta   90.00
_cell.angle_gamma   90.00
#
_symmetry.space_group_name_H-M   'P 1'
#
loop_
_entity.id
_entity.type
_entity.pdbx_description
1 polymer ?
#
loop_
_entity_poly.entity_id
_entity_poly.type
_entity_poly.pdbx_seq_one_letter_code
_entity_poly.pdbx_strand_id
1 'polypeptide(L)'
;MFLTIFLAITILFSGFGSFLPVQANPIENTFIQIAESPTPVTYMTPQNANEIAVQIKEGEFFFAEILKRTTGNYFIATDGRVRVMYDRDTGRVVVINEVTGDEFYNYFFSEVDEGSL
;
A
#
# COMPACT_ATOMS: atom_id res chain seq x y z
N MET A 1 -33.73 -48.64 48.66
CA MET A 1 -33.39 -47.21 48.85
C MET A 1 -32.44 -46.81 47.73
N PHE A 2 -32.90 -45.89 46.87
CA PHE A 2 -32.26 -45.07 45.84
C PHE A 2 -31.32 -45.65 44.75
N LEU A 3 -31.77 -45.39 43.52
CA LEU A 3 -31.14 -45.35 42.21
C LEU A 3 -30.01 -44.30 42.14
N THR A 4 -28.91 -44.58 41.43
CA THR A 4 -28.25 -43.56 40.59
C THR A 4 -27.44 -44.21 39.47
N ILE A 5 -27.66 -43.69 38.26
CA ILE A 5 -27.13 -44.09 36.96
C ILE A 5 -25.91 -43.19 36.69
N PHE A 6 -24.82 -43.70 36.11
CA PHE A 6 -24.03 -42.87 35.20
C PHE A 6 -23.46 -43.71 34.05
N LEU A 7 -23.91 -43.32 32.86
CA LEU A 7 -23.51 -43.72 31.52
C LEU A 7 -22.28 -42.89 31.13
N ALA A 8 -21.25 -43.50 30.57
CA ALA A 8 -20.25 -42.80 29.78
C ALA A 8 -19.74 -43.71 28.65
N ILE A 9 -20.29 -43.47 27.46
CA ILE A 9 -19.78 -43.96 26.18
C ILE A 9 -18.70 -42.98 25.73
N THR A 10 -17.55 -43.46 25.26
CA THR A 10 -16.65 -42.62 24.46
C THR A 10 -16.19 -43.38 23.24
N ILE A 11 -16.43 -42.75 22.10
CA ILE A 11 -16.28 -43.26 20.74
C ILE A 11 -14.86 -42.92 20.24
N LEU A 12 -14.21 -43.90 19.60
CA LEU A 12 -13.02 -43.78 18.76
C LEU A 12 -13.21 -42.76 17.64
N PHE A 13 -12.20 -41.96 17.25
CA PHE A 13 -11.88 -41.73 15.83
C PHE A 13 -10.43 -41.28 15.67
N SER A 14 -9.62 -42.17 15.11
CA SER A 14 -8.32 -41.92 14.51
C SER A 14 -8.51 -41.16 13.18
N GLY A 15 -8.06 -39.91 13.13
CA GLY A 15 -7.98 -39.13 11.89
C GLY A 15 -6.54 -38.74 11.60
N PHE A 16 -5.84 -39.54 10.78
CA PHE A 16 -4.59 -39.11 10.16
C PHE A 16 -4.95 -38.29 8.92
N GLY A 17 -4.73 -36.97 8.99
CA GLY A 17 -4.80 -36.10 7.82
C GLY A 17 -3.49 -36.18 7.03
N SER A 18 -3.50 -36.83 5.88
CA SER A 18 -2.43 -36.72 4.89
C SER A 18 -2.53 -35.37 4.19
N PHE A 19 -1.63 -34.45 4.52
CA PHE A 19 -1.47 -33.19 3.79
C PHE A 19 -0.78 -33.47 2.45
N LEU A 20 -1.45 -33.19 1.34
CA LEU A 20 -0.79 -33.11 0.03
C LEU A 20 0.03 -31.82 -0.05
N PRO A 21 1.26 -31.82 -0.59
CA PRO A 21 1.94 -30.59 -0.92
C PRO A 21 1.20 -29.92 -2.09
N VAL A 22 0.58 -28.77 -1.86
CA VAL A 22 0.16 -27.88 -2.94
C VAL A 22 1.43 -27.36 -3.60
N GLN A 23 1.70 -27.84 -4.81
CA GLN A 23 2.69 -27.24 -5.70
C GLN A 23 2.12 -25.91 -6.18
N ALA A 24 2.65 -24.80 -5.67
CA ALA A 24 2.37 -23.48 -6.20
C ALA A 24 2.99 -23.42 -7.61
N ASN A 25 2.15 -23.29 -8.63
CA ASN A 25 2.63 -22.84 -9.93
C ASN A 25 3.17 -21.42 -9.73
N PRO A 26 4.43 -21.11 -10.07
CA PRO A 26 4.84 -19.73 -10.17
C PRO A 26 4.03 -19.13 -11.32
N ILE A 27 3.08 -18.25 -10.97
CA ILE A 27 2.60 -17.28 -11.94
C ILE A 27 3.88 -16.56 -12.39
N GLU A 28 4.22 -16.66 -13.67
CA GLU A 28 5.23 -15.80 -14.28
C GLU A 28 4.72 -14.38 -14.14
N ASN A 29 5.00 -13.78 -12.98
CA ASN A 29 4.98 -12.37 -12.78
C ASN A 29 6.00 -11.86 -13.78
N THR A 30 5.52 -11.39 -14.93
CA THR A 30 6.30 -10.48 -15.75
C THR A 30 6.39 -9.22 -14.91
N PHE A 31 7.35 -9.22 -13.97
CA PHE A 31 7.81 -8.04 -13.30
C PHE A 31 8.27 -7.14 -14.43
N ILE A 32 7.53 -6.09 -14.70
CA ILE A 32 8.07 -4.96 -15.43
C ILE A 32 9.20 -4.49 -14.53
N GLN A 33 10.43 -4.93 -14.83
CA GLN A 33 11.64 -4.30 -14.34
C GLN A 33 11.44 -2.82 -14.59
N ILE A 34 11.34 -2.04 -13.50
CA ILE A 34 11.34 -0.59 -13.55
C ILE A 34 12.73 -0.22 -14.03
N ALA A 35 12.91 -0.25 -15.35
CA ALA A 35 14.04 0.31 -16.04
C ALA A 35 13.97 1.81 -15.77
N GLU A 36 14.86 2.32 -14.90
CA GLU A 36 15.14 3.74 -14.63
C GLU A 36 14.04 4.68 -15.12
N SER A 37 12.87 4.62 -14.44
CA SER A 37 11.73 5.45 -14.81
C SER A 37 12.10 6.91 -14.55
N PRO A 38 11.91 7.83 -15.51
CA PRO A 38 12.13 9.25 -15.26
C PRO A 38 11.31 9.71 -14.05
N THR A 39 11.88 10.54 -13.18
CA THR A 39 11.14 11.08 -12.03
C THR A 39 9.84 11.71 -12.51
N PRO A 40 8.68 11.34 -11.95
CA PRO A 40 7.40 11.81 -12.44
C PRO A 40 7.27 13.33 -12.26
N VAL A 41 6.61 13.98 -13.21
CA VAL A 41 6.32 15.42 -13.10
C VAL A 41 5.28 15.61 -12.00
N THR A 42 5.65 16.33 -10.96
CA THR A 42 4.85 16.50 -9.75
C THR A 42 4.55 17.97 -9.51
N TYR A 43 3.28 18.29 -9.28
CA TYR A 43 2.83 19.59 -8.81
C TYR A 43 2.10 19.40 -7.48
N MET A 44 2.49 20.18 -6.47
CA MET A 44 1.80 20.23 -5.18
C MET A 44 1.43 21.68 -4.87
N THR A 45 0.15 21.92 -4.57
CA THR A 45 -0.36 23.24 -4.23
C THR A 45 -1.03 23.17 -2.86
N PRO A 46 -0.40 23.72 -1.80
CA PRO A 46 -1.01 23.81 -0.48
C PRO A 46 -2.37 24.50 -0.55
N GLN A 47 -3.42 23.88 0.00
CA GLN A 47 -4.76 24.46 0.06
C GLN A 47 -5.04 25.06 1.43
N ASN A 48 -4.62 24.36 2.49
CA ASN A 48 -4.65 24.83 3.87
C ASN A 48 -3.62 24.03 4.71
N ALA A 49 -3.64 24.21 6.03
CA ALA A 49 -2.69 23.54 6.94
C ALA A 49 -2.76 22.00 6.90
N ASN A 50 -3.88 21.43 6.47
CA ASN A 50 -4.13 19.98 6.49
C ASN A 50 -4.37 19.38 5.11
N GLU A 51 -4.34 20.16 4.03
CA GLU A 51 -4.69 19.72 2.68
C GLU A 51 -3.73 20.28 1.62
N ILE A 52 -3.34 19.41 0.69
CA ILE A 52 -2.47 19.74 -0.44
C ILE A 52 -3.09 19.12 -1.68
N ALA A 53 -3.38 19.93 -2.70
CA ALA A 53 -3.74 19.40 -4.00
C ALA A 53 -2.47 18.87 -4.68
N VAL A 54 -2.49 17.62 -5.14
CA VAL A 54 -1.36 16.98 -5.82
C VAL A 54 -1.74 16.56 -7.23
N GLN A 55 -0.80 16.70 -8.15
CA GLN A 55 -0.86 16.10 -9.48
C GLN A 55 0.48 15.44 -9.78
N ILE A 56 0.47 14.15 -10.16
CA ILE A 56 1.64 13.37 -10.54
C ILE A 56 1.39 12.77 -11.93
N LYS A 57 2.33 12.94 -12.86
CA LYS A 57 2.22 12.43 -14.22
C LYS A 57 3.51 11.81 -14.72
N GLU A 58 3.40 10.63 -15.30
CA GLU A 58 4.48 9.94 -16.02
C GLU A 58 3.92 8.98 -17.07
N GLY A 59 4.24 9.22 -18.35
CA GLY A 59 3.65 8.43 -19.44
C GLY A 59 2.11 8.42 -19.37
N GLU A 60 1.53 7.21 -19.27
CA GLU A 60 0.09 6.97 -19.09
C GLU A 60 -0.36 7.01 -17.63
N PHE A 61 0.57 7.03 -16.67
CA PHE A 61 0.24 7.17 -15.25
C PHE A 61 -0.16 8.61 -14.94
N PHE A 62 -1.31 8.77 -14.29
CA PHE A 62 -1.83 10.05 -13.83
C PHE A 62 -2.53 9.87 -12.48
N PHE A 63 -2.15 10.70 -11.52
CA PHE A 63 -2.78 10.79 -10.20
C PHE A 63 -3.06 12.26 -9.88
N ALA A 64 -4.30 12.60 -9.52
CA ALA A 64 -4.66 13.95 -9.12
C ALA A 64 -5.72 13.92 -8.02
N GLU A 65 -5.31 14.24 -6.79
CA GLU A 65 -6.16 14.14 -5.59
C GLU A 65 -5.79 15.21 -4.55
N ILE A 66 -6.57 15.27 -3.46
CA ILE A 66 -6.24 16.09 -2.28
C ILE A 66 -5.56 15.20 -1.22
N LEU A 67 -4.27 15.41 -0.99
CA LEU A 67 -3.54 14.82 0.12
C LEU A 67 -4.06 15.41 1.43
N LYS A 68 -4.50 14.55 2.34
CA LYS A 68 -4.97 14.92 3.68
C LYS A 68 -3.92 14.61 4.72
N ARG A 69 -3.71 15.55 5.63
CA ARG A 69 -2.80 15.38 6.76
C ARG A 69 -3.29 14.27 7.68
N THR A 70 -2.39 13.38 8.07
CA THR A 70 -2.69 12.26 8.98
C THR A 70 -2.06 12.47 10.34
N THR A 71 -0.74 12.63 10.42
CA THR A 71 -0.01 12.86 11.67
C THR A 71 1.28 13.62 11.36
N GLY A 72 1.70 14.53 12.24
CA GLY A 72 2.94 15.28 12.03
C GLY A 72 2.94 15.99 10.68
N ASN A 73 3.94 15.73 9.83
CA ASN A 73 4.04 16.31 8.49
C ASN A 73 3.71 15.31 7.37
N TYR A 74 3.01 14.22 7.71
CA TYR A 74 2.57 13.20 6.77
C TYR A 74 1.20 13.49 6.18
N PHE A 75 1.12 13.45 4.85
CA PHE A 75 -0.09 13.62 4.06
C PHE A 75 -0.32 12.41 3.16
N ILE A 76 -1.57 12.00 2.99
CA ILE A 76 -1.93 10.81 2.21
C ILE A 76 -3.17 11.10 1.36
N ALA A 77 -3.19 10.59 0.12
CA ALA A 77 -4.41 10.41 -0.67
C ALA A 77 -4.41 9.04 -1.33
N THR A 78 -5.60 8.56 -1.68
CA THR A 78 -5.79 7.35 -2.47
C THR A 78 -6.95 7.54 -3.44
N ASP A 79 -6.83 6.97 -4.64
CA ASP A 79 -7.90 6.90 -5.64
C ASP A 79 -8.58 5.51 -5.67
N GLY A 80 -8.25 4.65 -4.68
CA GLY A 80 -8.71 3.27 -4.57
C GLY A 80 -7.84 2.23 -5.26
N ARG A 81 -6.85 2.64 -6.08
CA ARG A 81 -5.87 1.75 -6.72
C ARG A 81 -4.43 2.14 -6.38
N VAL A 82 -4.21 3.43 -6.22
CA VAL A 82 -2.93 4.05 -5.93
C VAL A 82 -3.06 4.78 -4.60
N ARG A 83 -1.99 4.75 -3.81
CA ARG A 83 -1.84 5.62 -2.65
C ARG A 83 -0.58 6.44 -2.80
N VAL A 84 -0.74 7.74 -2.60
CA VAL A 84 0.36 8.70 -2.53
C VAL A 84 0.54 9.13 -1.08
N MET A 85 1.76 9.03 -0.61
CA MET A 85 2.18 9.46 0.72
C MET A 85 3.27 10.52 0.56
N TYR A 86 3.12 11.62 1.29
CA TYR A 86 4.06 12.73 1.26
C TYR A 86 4.46 13.09 2.69
N ASP A 87 5.76 13.08 2.95
CA ASP A 87 6.36 13.63 4.15
C ASP A 87 6.90 15.02 3.84
N ARG A 88 6.19 16.05 4.30
CA ARG A 88 6.54 17.45 4.04
C ARG A 88 7.84 17.89 4.71
N ASP A 89 8.26 17.24 5.80
CA ASP A 89 9.52 17.63 6.47
C ASP A 89 10.74 17.22 5.64
N THR A 90 10.65 16.05 5.01
CA THR A 90 11.77 15.48 4.22
C THR A 90 11.60 15.72 2.72
N GLY A 91 10.43 16.16 2.27
CA GLY A 91 10.06 16.25 0.86
C GLY A 91 9.80 14.87 0.23
N ARG A 92 9.80 13.78 1.00
CA ARG A 92 9.72 12.43 0.43
C ARG A 92 8.31 12.13 -0.07
N VAL A 93 8.22 11.69 -1.33
CA VAL A 93 7.00 11.20 -1.96
C VAL A 93 7.13 9.71 -2.21
N VAL A 94 6.13 8.95 -1.81
CA VAL A 94 6.03 7.51 -2.07
C VAL A 94 4.67 7.23 -2.72
N VAL A 95 4.71 6.52 -3.84
CA VAL A 95 3.52 6.10 -4.59
C VAL A 95 3.48 4.59 -4.63
N ILE A 96 2.41 3.99 -4.15
CA ILE A 96 2.24 2.54 -4.07
C ILE A 96 0.94 2.08 -4.72
N ASN A 97 0.91 0.82 -5.13
CA ASN A 97 -0.34 0.10 -5.37
C ASN A 97 -1.05 -0.13 -4.02
N GLU A 98 -2.30 0.32 -3.90
CA GLU A 98 -3.09 0.21 -2.67
C GLU A 98 -3.40 -1.26 -2.31
N VAL A 99 -3.55 -2.12 -3.31
CA VAL A 99 -3.97 -3.52 -3.15
C VAL A 99 -2.78 -4.43 -2.88
N THR A 100 -1.72 -4.32 -3.67
CA THR A 100 -0.55 -5.21 -3.57
C THR A 100 0.51 -4.69 -2.59
N GLY A 101 0.53 -3.38 -2.33
CA GLY A 101 1.57 -2.71 -1.56
C GLY A 101 2.87 -2.49 -2.34
N ASP A 102 2.90 -2.80 -3.63
CA ASP A 102 4.09 -2.60 -4.47
C ASP A 102 4.39 -1.11 -4.63
N GLU A 103 5.65 -0.73 -4.47
CA GLU A 103 6.12 0.63 -4.69
C GLU A 103 6.27 0.92 -6.18
N PHE A 104 5.61 1.96 -6.66
CA PHE A 104 5.78 2.49 -8.01
C PHE A 104 6.86 3.56 -8.06
N TYR A 105 6.83 4.51 -7.12
CA TYR A 105 7.76 5.63 -7.07
C TYR A 105 8.17 5.97 -5.64
N ASN A 106 9.41 6.41 -5.49
CA ASN A 106 9.98 6.87 -4.22
C ASN A 106 11.09 7.87 -4.51
N TYR A 107 10.78 9.14 -4.28
CA TYR A 107 11.62 10.27 -4.69
C TYR A 107 11.45 11.44 -3.73
N PHE A 108 12.30 12.45 -3.88
CA PHE A 108 12.19 13.70 -3.15
C PHE A 108 11.58 14.78 -4.03
N PHE A 109 10.65 15.54 -3.46
CA PHE A 109 10.00 16.69 -4.05
C PHE A 109 10.25 17.90 -3.13
N SER A 110 10.68 19.01 -3.71
CA SER A 110 10.78 20.29 -3.01
C SER A 110 9.66 21.22 -3.49
N GLU A 111 8.90 21.77 -2.56
CA GLU A 111 7.95 22.85 -2.83
C GLU A 111 8.67 24.16 -3.21
N VAL A 112 9.97 24.25 -2.93
CA VAL A 112 10.79 25.44 -3.15
C VAL A 112 11.53 25.28 -4.48
N ASP A 113 11.33 26.23 -5.39
CA ASP A 113 12.17 26.36 -6.58
C ASP A 113 13.56 26.83 -6.13
N GLU A 114 14.53 25.91 -6.08
CA GLU A 114 15.92 26.22 -5.70
C GLU A 114 16.69 26.99 -6.81
N GLY A 115 16.00 27.40 -7.89
CA GLY A 115 16.57 27.91 -9.14
C GLY A 115 16.51 29.41 -9.41
N SER A 116 16.57 30.31 -8.41
CA SER A 116 16.88 31.74 -8.67
C SER A 116 18.07 32.23 -7.84
N LEU A 117 19.26 32.25 -8.45
CA LEU A 117 20.38 33.10 -8.03
C LEU A 117 20.52 34.28 -9.00
#